data_AF-A0AAJ7L862-F1
#
_entry.id   AF-A0AAJ7L862-F1
#
_cell.length_a   1.000
_cell.length_b   1.000
_cell.length_c   1.000
_cell.angle_alpha   90.00
_cell.angle_beta   90.00
_cell.angle_gamma   90.00
#
_symmetry.space_group_name_H-M   'P 1'
#
loop_
_entity.id
_entity.type
_entity.pdbx_description
1 polymer ?
#
loop_
_entity_poly.entity_id
_entity_poly.type
_entity_poly.pdbx_seq_one_letter_code
_entity_poly.pdbx_strand_id
1 'polypeptide(L)'
;MNKRPTTSQEPGALKRLRAASPSYSYLVLLLVLLLQPEPNEARILHKRSIIENGCRGNYVPTFEQYYYKLDRFCEECYLLYRDPAISKQCPKDCFRNEVFRACIQALMLETQMKGIDKMINVLAG
;
A
#
# COMPACT_ATOMS: atom_id res chain seq x y z
N MET A 1 -24.74 -10.25 -32.51
CA MET A 1 -25.74 -9.76 -31.53
C MET A 1 -26.02 -10.86 -30.52
N ASN A 2 -25.76 -10.60 -29.22
CA ASN A 2 -26.32 -11.25 -28.01
C ASN A 2 -26.18 -12.78 -27.84
N LYS A 3 -25.93 -13.38 -26.66
CA LYS A 3 -25.79 -12.95 -25.26
C LYS A 3 -25.05 -14.08 -24.52
N ARG A 4 -24.21 -13.73 -23.53
CA ARG A 4 -23.54 -14.67 -22.60
C ARG A 4 -24.57 -15.16 -21.56
N PRO A 5 -24.60 -16.45 -21.17
CA PRO A 5 -25.49 -16.92 -20.11
C PRO A 5 -24.93 -16.57 -18.72
N THR A 6 -25.83 -16.07 -17.89
CA THR A 6 -25.69 -15.80 -16.45
C THR A 6 -25.91 -17.08 -15.64
N THR A 7 -24.99 -17.40 -14.73
CA THR A 7 -25.31 -18.29 -13.60
C THR A 7 -24.53 -17.79 -12.37
N SER A 8 -25.16 -16.89 -11.62
CA SER A 8 -24.73 -16.49 -10.28
C SER A 8 -25.45 -17.41 -9.29
N GLN A 9 -24.70 -18.33 -8.70
CA GLN A 9 -25.16 -19.23 -7.65
C GLN A 9 -25.41 -18.41 -6.38
N GLU A 10 -26.68 -18.18 -6.02
CA GLU A 10 -27.09 -17.50 -4.78
C GLU A 10 -26.95 -18.45 -3.57
N PRO A 11 -26.20 -18.10 -2.51
CA PRO A 11 -26.27 -18.82 -1.25
C PRO A 11 -27.55 -18.42 -0.48
N GLY A 12 -28.37 -19.42 -0.19
CA GLY A 12 -29.69 -19.36 0.47
C GLY A 12 -29.72 -18.88 1.94
N ALA A 13 -28.99 -17.83 2.29
CA ALA A 13 -29.10 -17.15 3.59
C ALA A 13 -30.19 -16.05 3.61
N LEU A 14 -30.85 -15.79 2.47
CA LEU A 14 -31.73 -14.64 2.26
C LEU A 14 -33.23 -14.90 2.52
N LYS A 15 -33.59 -15.91 3.30
CA LYS A 15 -35.01 -16.23 3.62
C LYS A 15 -35.43 -16.02 5.07
N ARG A 16 -34.57 -15.47 5.94
CA ARG A 16 -34.89 -15.26 7.38
C ARG A 16 -34.90 -13.82 7.88
N LEU A 17 -34.85 -12.81 6.99
CA LEU A 17 -34.87 -11.40 7.41
C LEU A 17 -36.27 -10.74 7.42
N ARG A 18 -37.34 -11.49 7.14
CA ARG A 18 -38.73 -10.98 7.21
C ARG A 18 -39.31 -11.10 8.63
N ALA A 19 -38.65 -10.54 9.63
CA ALA A 19 -39.25 -10.36 10.97
C ALA A 19 -38.52 -9.33 11.86
N ALA A 20 -37.68 -8.45 11.32
CA ALA A 20 -37.14 -7.33 12.09
C ALA A 20 -38.04 -6.11 11.90
N SER A 21 -38.57 -5.59 13.00
CA SER A 21 -39.36 -4.35 13.04
C SER A 21 -38.63 -3.21 12.31
N PRO A 22 -39.37 -2.29 11.65
CA PRO A 22 -38.79 -1.27 10.79
C PRO A 22 -37.74 -0.42 11.53
N SER A 23 -37.87 -0.25 12.85
CA SER A 23 -36.95 0.50 13.70
C SER A 23 -35.54 -0.09 13.76
N TYR A 24 -35.38 -1.40 13.95
CA TYR A 24 -34.05 -2.02 14.04
C TYR A 24 -33.36 -2.11 12.68
N SER A 25 -34.13 -2.23 11.59
CA SER A 25 -33.59 -2.26 10.23
C SER A 25 -32.84 -0.95 9.90
N TYR A 26 -33.44 0.21 10.22
CA TYR A 26 -32.77 1.51 10.05
C TYR A 26 -31.55 1.68 10.95
N LEU A 27 -31.62 1.21 12.21
CA LEU A 27 -30.49 1.29 13.13
C LEU A 27 -29.32 0.43 12.66
N VAL A 28 -29.57 -0.78 12.16
CA VAL A 28 -28.54 -1.65 11.58
C VAL A 28 -27.96 -1.02 10.31
N LEU A 29 -28.79 -0.42 9.45
CA LEU A 29 -28.32 0.29 8.26
C LEU A 29 -27.42 1.49 8.61
N LEU A 30 -27.83 2.30 9.60
CA LEU A 30 -27.05 3.43 10.10
C LEU A 30 -25.72 2.98 10.71
N LEU A 31 -25.72 1.91 11.50
CA LEU A 31 -24.50 1.34 12.07
C LEU A 31 -23.55 0.82 10.99
N VAL A 32 -24.06 0.19 9.93
CA VAL A 32 -23.25 -0.29 8.81
C VAL A 32 -22.64 0.88 8.02
N LEU A 33 -23.38 1.97 7.81
CA LEU A 33 -22.87 3.18 7.15
C LEU A 33 -21.77 3.88 7.97
N LEU A 34 -21.90 3.92 9.30
CA LEU A 34 -20.89 4.49 10.20
C LEU A 34 -19.65 3.60 10.37
N LEU A 35 -19.77 2.29 10.12
CA LEU A 35 -18.67 1.32 10.14
C LEU A 35 -18.02 1.11 8.77
N GLN A 36 -18.41 1.86 7.74
CA GLN A 36 -17.72 1.76 6.46
C GLN A 36 -16.27 2.24 6.61
N PRO A 37 -15.27 1.42 6.24
CA PRO A 37 -13.90 1.89 6.17
C PRO A 37 -13.80 2.91 5.02
N GLU A 38 -13.30 4.12 5.28
CA GLU A 38 -12.96 5.15 4.28
C GLU A 38 -12.13 4.52 3.14
N PRO A 39 -12.69 4.28 1.93
CA PRO A 39 -11.94 3.57 0.89
C PRO A 39 -11.50 4.52 -0.23
N ASN A 40 -10.23 4.33 -0.61
CA ASN A 40 -9.60 4.63 -1.91
C ASN A 40 -8.73 5.88 -2.06
N GLU A 41 -9.02 7.03 -1.47
CA GLU A 41 -8.19 8.23 -1.68
C GLU A 41 -6.73 8.01 -1.25
N ALA A 42 -6.52 7.49 -0.03
CA ALA A 42 -5.18 7.21 0.50
C ALA A 42 -4.40 6.17 -0.33
N ARG A 43 -5.08 5.12 -0.83
CA ARG A 43 -4.44 4.09 -1.68
C ARG A 43 -4.04 4.65 -3.05
N ILE A 44 -4.89 5.48 -3.66
CA ILE A 44 -4.62 6.07 -4.97
C ILE A 44 -3.46 7.07 -4.88
N LEU A 45 -3.43 7.91 -3.84
CA LEU A 45 -2.33 8.85 -3.60
C LEU A 45 -1.00 8.11 -3.37
N HIS A 46 -1.04 7.02 -2.59
CA HIS A 46 0.16 6.21 -2.34
C HIS A 46 0.71 5.55 -3.61
N LYS A 47 -0.17 5.04 -4.48
CA LYS A 47 0.27 4.46 -5.76
C LYS A 47 0.91 5.51 -6.67
N ARG A 48 0.45 6.77 -6.64
CA ARG A 48 1.02 7.87 -7.42
C ARG A 48 2.42 8.26 -6.94
N SER A 49 2.63 8.35 -5.62
CA SER A 49 3.93 8.74 -5.07
C SER A 49 5.04 7.73 -5.39
N ILE A 50 4.73 6.42 -5.42
CA ILE A 50 5.71 5.39 -5.79
C ILE A 50 6.20 5.56 -7.25
N ILE A 51 5.28 5.86 -8.17
CA ILE A 51 5.60 6.08 -9.59
C ILE A 51 6.38 7.39 -9.77
N GLU A 52 6.01 8.43 -9.03
CA GLU A 52 6.69 9.74 -9.02
C GLU A 52 8.14 9.60 -8.51
N ASN A 53 8.36 8.75 -7.52
CA ASN A 53 9.68 8.41 -7.01
C ASN A 53 10.51 7.55 -7.98
N GLY A 54 9.98 7.15 -9.14
CA GLY A 54 10.72 6.48 -10.20
C GLY A 54 10.67 4.95 -10.17
N CYS A 55 9.91 4.33 -9.25
CA CYS A 55 9.74 2.88 -9.23
C CYS A 55 8.70 2.46 -10.28
N ARG A 56 9.18 1.93 -11.42
CA ARG A 56 8.35 1.58 -12.60
C ARG A 56 8.37 0.08 -12.95
N GLY A 57 8.80 -0.76 -12.02
CA GLY A 57 8.78 -2.21 -12.19
C GLY A 57 7.38 -2.80 -12.31
N ASN A 58 7.31 -4.07 -12.70
CA ASN A 58 6.05 -4.79 -12.80
C ASN A 58 5.39 -4.93 -11.42
N TYR A 59 4.14 -4.45 -11.29
CA TYR A 59 3.37 -4.56 -10.05
C TYR A 59 3.06 -6.03 -9.73
N VAL A 60 3.85 -6.61 -8.82
CA VAL A 60 3.62 -7.92 -8.19
C VAL A 60 2.98 -7.73 -6.81
N PRO A 61 2.32 -8.75 -6.22
CA PRO A 61 1.71 -8.63 -4.89
C PRO A 61 2.68 -8.19 -3.78
N THR A 62 3.99 -8.43 -3.97
CA THR A 62 5.05 -8.04 -3.03
C THR A 62 5.63 -6.64 -3.29
N PHE A 63 5.19 -5.95 -4.34
CA PHE A 63 5.76 -4.65 -4.76
C PHE A 63 5.61 -3.59 -3.67
N GLU A 64 4.40 -3.42 -3.13
CA GLU A 64 4.14 -2.47 -2.05
C GLU A 64 4.95 -2.83 -0.79
N GLN A 65 5.04 -4.12 -0.45
CA GLN A 65 5.78 -4.57 0.73
C GLN A 65 7.28 -4.23 0.65
N TYR A 66 7.88 -4.37 -0.53
CA TYR A 66 9.26 -3.98 -0.75
C TYR A 66 9.44 -2.47 -0.67
N TYR A 67 8.55 -1.70 -1.29
CA TYR A 67 8.61 -0.24 -1.22
C TYR A 67 8.56 0.26 0.22
N TYR A 68 7.55 -0.18 1.01
CA TYR A 68 7.40 0.24 2.40
C TYR A 68 8.58 -0.18 3.28
N LYS A 69 9.17 -1.35 3.02
CA LYS A 69 10.34 -1.80 3.77
C LYS A 69 11.55 -0.89 3.53
N LEU A 70 11.75 -0.44 2.30
CA LEU A 70 12.82 0.51 1.96
C LEU A 70 12.52 1.92 2.47
N ASP A 71 11.27 2.38 2.34
CA ASP A 71 10.81 3.69 2.82
C ASP A 71 10.98 3.83 4.35
N ARG A 72 10.75 2.74 5.10
CA ARG A 72 11.04 2.70 6.54
C ARG A 72 12.51 2.96 6.86
N PHE A 73 13.45 2.52 6.04
CA PHE A 73 14.86 2.87 6.26
C PHE A 73 15.12 4.37 6.07
N CYS A 74 14.40 5.01 5.14
CA CYS A 74 14.43 6.46 4.97
C CYS A 74 13.89 7.18 6.21
N GLU A 75 12.80 6.68 6.80
CA GLU A 75 12.24 7.24 8.04
C GLU A 75 13.19 7.06 9.24
N GLU A 76 13.74 5.87 9.44
CA GLU A 76 14.70 5.59 10.51
C GLU A 76 15.96 6.46 10.38
N CYS A 77 16.44 6.66 9.16
CA CYS A 77 17.55 7.57 8.86
C CYS A 77 17.20 9.04 9.11
N TYR A 78 15.99 9.47 8.71
CA TYR A 78 15.49 10.81 9.03
C TYR A 78 15.42 11.03 10.55
N LEU A 79 14.99 10.04 11.34
CA LEU A 79 14.95 10.19 12.80
C LEU A 79 16.34 10.37 13.41
N LEU A 80 17.38 9.80 12.80
CA LEU A 80 18.77 9.94 13.23
C LEU A 80 19.30 11.36 13.01
N TYR A 81 19.10 11.90 11.79
CA TYR A 81 19.69 13.19 11.38
C TYR A 81 18.75 14.38 11.55
N ARG A 82 17.44 14.14 11.60
CA ARG A 82 16.35 15.13 11.62
C ARG A 82 16.39 16.14 10.47
N ASP A 83 16.96 15.74 9.34
CA ASP A 83 17.03 16.58 8.14
C ASP A 83 15.84 16.27 7.20
N PRO A 84 14.91 17.23 6.98
CA PRO A 84 13.75 17.02 6.11
C PRO A 84 14.12 16.74 4.64
N ALA A 85 15.34 17.06 4.20
CA ALA A 85 15.81 16.71 2.87
C ALA A 85 15.91 15.18 2.69
N ILE A 86 16.28 14.44 3.74
CA ILE A 86 16.43 12.98 3.70
C ILE A 86 15.10 12.32 3.37
N SER A 87 14.02 12.69 4.06
CA SER A 87 12.68 12.13 3.82
C SER A 87 12.22 12.34 2.36
N LYS A 88 12.60 13.46 1.73
CA LYS A 88 12.24 13.77 0.34
C LYS A 88 13.15 13.15 -0.70
N GLN A 89 14.44 12.97 -0.40
CA GLN A 89 15.44 12.52 -1.38
C GLN A 89 15.67 11.02 -1.32
N CYS A 90 15.58 10.41 -0.14
CA CYS A 90 15.86 9.00 0.07
C CYS A 90 15.02 8.06 -0.83
N PRO A 91 13.70 8.25 -1.02
CA PRO A 91 12.93 7.37 -1.90
C PRO A 91 13.07 7.68 -3.41
N LYS A 92 13.75 8.77 -3.79
CA LYS A 92 13.87 9.18 -5.20
C LYS A 92 14.69 8.20 -6.02
N ASP A 93 14.45 8.22 -7.33
CA ASP A 93 15.10 7.34 -8.31
C ASP A 93 15.01 5.87 -7.89
N CYS A 94 13.86 5.50 -7.33
CA CYS A 94 13.58 4.19 -6.75
C CYS A 94 14.68 3.70 -5.80
N PHE A 95 15.09 4.55 -4.86
CA PHE A 95 16.16 4.28 -3.87
C PHE A 95 17.57 4.09 -4.49
N ARG A 96 17.78 4.36 -5.78
CA ARG A 96 19.07 4.23 -6.48
C ARG A 96 19.94 5.49 -6.38
N ASN A 97 19.85 6.19 -5.25
CA ASN A 97 20.56 7.44 -5.00
C ASN A 97 21.56 7.30 -3.84
N GLU A 98 22.44 8.28 -3.70
CA GLU A 98 23.47 8.30 -2.66
C GLU A 98 22.91 8.54 -1.25
N VAL A 99 21.80 9.25 -1.11
CA VAL A 99 21.14 9.50 0.19
C VAL A 99 20.65 8.19 0.79
N PHE A 100 19.99 7.34 -0.01
CA PHE A 100 19.57 6.03 0.44
C PHE A 100 20.76 5.16 0.86
N ARG A 101 21.84 5.16 0.07
CA ARG A 101 23.07 4.40 0.41
C ARG A 101 23.69 4.88 1.73
N ALA A 102 23.78 6.20 1.93
CA ALA A 102 24.26 6.78 3.17
C ALA A 102 23.36 6.41 4.36
N CYS A 103 22.03 6.35 4.16
CA CYS A 103 21.11 5.88 5.18
C CYS A 103 21.32 4.41 5.56
N ILE A 104 21.55 3.52 4.59
CA ILE A 104 21.86 2.11 4.87
C ILE A 104 23.16 1.97 5.67
N GLN A 105 24.17 2.81 5.40
CA GLN A 105 25.40 2.86 6.18
C GLN A 105 25.19 3.41 7.59
N ALA A 106 24.46 4.51 7.73
CA ALA A 106 24.15 5.11 9.03
C ALA A 106 23.35 4.16 9.93
N LEU A 107 22.48 3.33 9.34
CA LEU A 107 21.71 2.30 10.04
C LEU A 107 22.46 0.98 10.22
N MET A 108 23.71 0.87 9.77
CA MET A 108 24.56 -0.33 9.89
C MET A 108 23.95 -1.59 9.21
N LEU A 109 23.29 -1.40 8.08
CA LEU A 109 22.55 -2.43 7.33
C LEU A 109 23.30 -2.96 6.10
N GLU A 110 24.59 -2.65 5.93
CA GLU A 110 25.39 -2.99 4.75
C GLU A 110 25.52 -4.51 4.53
N THR A 111 25.50 -5.29 5.62
CA THR A 111 25.49 -6.76 5.55
C THR A 111 24.25 -7.31 4.84
N GLN A 112 23.14 -6.55 4.87
CA GLN A 112 21.87 -6.89 4.23
C GLN A 112 21.73 -6.30 2.81
N MET A 113 22.76 -5.61 2.31
CA MET A 113 22.71 -4.88 1.03
C MET A 113 22.26 -5.77 -0.13
N LYS A 114 22.72 -7.03 -0.19
CA LYS A 114 22.30 -7.99 -1.23
C LYS A 114 20.78 -8.19 -1.27
N GLY A 115 20.14 -8.23 -0.11
CA GLY A 115 18.68 -8.36 0.00
C GLY A 115 17.96 -7.06 -0.35
N ILE A 116 18.55 -5.92 0.05
CA ILE A 116 18.07 -4.58 -0.27
C ILE A 116 18.10 -4.34 -1.78
N ASP A 117 19.23 -4.62 -2.43
CA ASP A 117 19.40 -4.50 -3.88
C ASP A 117 18.40 -5.37 -4.65
N LYS A 118 18.12 -6.58 -4.15
CA LYS A 118 17.09 -7.44 -4.76
C LYS A 118 15.71 -6.79 -4.71
N MET A 119 15.35 -6.14 -3.61
CA MET A 119 14.08 -5.41 -3.50
C MET A 119 14.05 -4.22 -4.46
N ILE A 120 15.12 -3.42 -4.51
CA ILE A 120 15.25 -2.27 -5.41
C ILE A 120 15.11 -2.69 -6.88
N ASN A 121 15.78 -3.76 -7.29
CA ASN A 121 15.71 -4.26 -8.67
C ASN A 121 14.29 -4.68 -9.06
N VAL A 122 13.54 -5.34 -8.16
CA VAL A 122 12.12 -5.68 -8.42
C VAL A 122 11.26 -4.44 -8.57
N LEU A 123 11.52 -3.40 -7.78
CA LEU A 123 10.76 -2.14 -7.83
C LEU A 123 11.09 -1.29 -9.05
N ALA A 124 12.34 -1.32 -9.51
CA ALA A 124 12.82 -0.55 -10.65
C ALA A 124 12.38 -1.15 -12.00
N GLY A 125 12.29 -2.49 -12.08
CA GLY A 125 11.99 -3.22 -13.32
C GLY A 125 13.24 -3.77 -13.98
#